data_AF-A0A2I2AAV1-F1
#
_entry.id   AF-A0A2I2AAV1-F1
#
_cell.length_a   1.000
_cell.length_b   1.000
_cell.length_c   1.000
_cell.angle_alpha   90.00
_cell.angle_beta   90.00
_cell.angle_gamma   90.00
#
_symmetry.space_group_name_H-M   'P 1'
#
loop_
_entity.id
_entity.type
_entity.pdbx_description
1 polymer ?
#
loop_
_entity_poly.entity_id
_entity_poly.type
_entity_poly.pdbx_seq_one_letter_code
_entity_poly.pdbx_strand_id
1 'polypeptide(L)'
;MEIFNNFDELMIAIPKLAAEIDDYSANTDWKNEPIYVYKDLTAFAKHELTEGWYIEHNLSLDDDYNGAPNPLDFIDWESFSQALSEDWDDRLHFLSLSGYVVETSDLLY
;
A
#
# COMPACT_ATOMS: atom_id res chain seq x y z
N MET A 1 4.21 5.39 4.39
CA MET A 1 2.90 5.63 3.78
C MET A 1 2.61 7.11 3.85
N GLU A 2 2.08 7.68 2.77
CA GLU A 2 1.51 9.03 2.74
C GLU A 2 -0.01 8.92 2.59
N ILE A 3 -0.77 9.79 3.27
CA ILE A 3 -2.24 9.78 3.22
C ILE A 3 -2.68 11.09 2.59
N PHE A 4 -3.54 10.98 1.57
CA PHE A 4 -4.21 12.11 0.93
C PHE A 4 -5.70 12.03 1.25
N ASN A 5 -6.35 13.13 1.58
CA ASN A 5 -7.76 13.11 1.97
C ASN A 5 -8.71 12.85 0.80
N ASN A 6 -8.24 13.05 -0.44
CA ASN A 6 -8.99 12.92 -1.68
C ASN A 6 -8.05 12.98 -2.89
N PHE A 7 -8.61 12.76 -4.07
CA PHE A 7 -7.87 12.75 -5.35
C PHE A 7 -7.26 14.10 -5.72
N ASP A 8 -7.88 15.23 -5.35
CA ASP A 8 -7.33 16.55 -5.65
C ASP A 8 -5.99 16.78 -4.92
N GLU A 9 -5.88 16.34 -3.67
CA GLU A 9 -4.62 16.37 -2.92
C GLU A 9 -3.54 15.49 -3.57
N LEU A 10 -3.91 14.27 -4.01
CA LEU A 10 -2.99 13.38 -4.74
C LEU A 10 -2.54 14.00 -6.06
N MET A 11 -3.46 14.64 -6.80
CA MET A 11 -3.15 15.29 -8.07
C MET A 11 -2.18 16.46 -7.91
N ILE A 12 -2.28 17.22 -6.82
CA ILE A 12 -1.35 18.31 -6.50
C ILE A 12 0.02 17.75 -6.12
N ALA A 13 0.07 16.69 -5.30
CA ALA A 13 1.31 16.15 -4.77
C ALA A 13 2.08 15.27 -5.77
N ILE A 14 1.38 14.37 -6.46
CA ILE A 14 1.95 13.36 -7.36
C ILE A 14 1.11 13.27 -8.66
N PRO A 15 1.16 14.29 -9.53
CA PRO A 15 0.28 14.38 -10.71
C PRO A 15 0.36 13.17 -11.67
N LYS A 16 1.53 12.54 -11.78
CA LYS A 16 1.71 11.36 -12.64
C LYS A 16 0.98 10.14 -12.08
N LEU A 17 1.11 9.89 -10.78
CA LEU A 17 0.41 8.79 -10.11
C LEU A 17 -1.10 9.01 -10.18
N ALA A 18 -1.55 10.24 -9.95
CA ALA A 18 -2.96 10.61 -10.08
C ALA A 18 -3.52 10.29 -11.48
N ALA A 19 -2.78 10.63 -12.53
CA ALA A 19 -3.20 10.32 -13.90
C ALA A 19 -3.24 8.81 -14.17
N GLU A 20 -2.25 8.04 -13.69
CA GLU A 20 -2.21 6.59 -13.88
C GLU A 20 -3.40 5.87 -13.21
N ILE A 21 -3.74 6.22 -11.97
CA ILE A 21 -4.88 5.60 -11.27
C ILE A 21 -6.23 6.05 -11.86
N ASP A 22 -6.32 7.29 -12.37
CA ASP A 22 -7.52 7.80 -13.02
C ASP A 22 -7.79 7.10 -14.36
N ASP A 23 -6.73 6.81 -15.13
CA ASP A 23 -6.83 6.04 -16.38
C ASP A 23 -7.16 4.56 -16.13
N TYR A 24 -6.74 4.01 -14.99
CA TYR A 24 -7.03 2.63 -14.58
C TYR A 24 -8.46 2.45 -14.06
N SER A 25 -8.97 3.42 -13.31
CA SER A 25 -10.21 3.29 -12.56
C SER A 25 -11.46 3.31 -13.45
N ALA A 26 -12.42 2.45 -13.15
CA ALA A 26 -13.74 2.43 -13.77
C ALA A 26 -14.81 3.15 -12.91
N ASN A 27 -14.51 3.42 -11.63
CA ASN A 27 -15.37 4.16 -10.70
C ASN A 27 -14.76 5.55 -10.38
N THR A 28 -15.56 6.47 -9.86
CA THR A 28 -15.15 7.78 -9.36
C THR A 28 -15.43 8.01 -7.88
N ASP A 29 -16.12 7.09 -7.19
CA ASP A 29 -16.53 7.27 -5.79
C ASP A 29 -15.34 7.44 -4.84
N TRP A 30 -14.28 6.68 -5.08
CA TRP A 30 -13.01 6.75 -4.34
C TRP A 30 -12.36 8.15 -4.34
N LYS A 31 -12.68 9.02 -5.32
CA LYS A 31 -12.00 10.32 -5.47
C LYS A 31 -12.23 11.28 -4.31
N ASN A 32 -13.31 11.09 -3.54
CA ASN A 32 -13.63 11.92 -2.38
C ASN A 32 -13.23 11.27 -1.05
N GLU A 33 -12.58 10.11 -1.09
CA GLU A 33 -12.20 9.33 0.07
C GLU A 33 -10.69 9.40 0.33
N PRO A 34 -10.22 9.02 1.52
CA PRO A 34 -8.80 8.90 1.80
C PRO A 34 -8.11 7.94 0.83
N ILE A 35 -6.92 8.33 0.39
CA ILE A 35 -6.05 7.56 -0.50
C ILE A 35 -4.73 7.34 0.22
N TYR A 36 -4.35 6.07 0.36
CA TYR A 36 -3.12 5.67 1.03
C TYR A 36 -2.09 5.30 -0.04
N VAL A 37 -0.93 5.93 0.02
CA VAL A 37 0.13 5.75 -0.97
C VAL A 37 1.39 5.21 -0.30
N TYR A 38 1.86 4.09 -0.83
CA TYR A 38 3.11 3.46 -0.45
C TYR A 38 4.12 3.63 -1.59
N LYS A 39 5.37 3.90 -1.22
CA LYS A 39 6.44 4.19 -2.18
C LYS A 39 6.73 3.03 -3.12
N ASP A 40 6.64 1.81 -2.61
CA ASP A 40 6.91 0.56 -3.30
C ASP A 40 6.17 -0.61 -2.61
N LEU A 41 6.16 -1.77 -3.27
CA LEU A 41 5.59 -3.02 -2.73
C LEU A 41 6.20 -3.41 -1.38
N THR A 42 7.49 -3.16 -1.16
CA THR A 42 8.14 -3.47 0.13
C THR A 42 7.59 -2.59 1.25
N ALA A 43 7.35 -1.30 0.99
CA ALA A 43 6.75 -0.38 1.95
C ALA A 43 5.30 -0.77 2.29
N PHE A 44 4.52 -1.21 1.29
CA PHE A 44 3.18 -1.75 1.50
C PHE A 44 3.22 -3.03 2.35
N ALA A 45 4.04 -4.01 1.97
CA ALA A 45 4.16 -5.27 2.71
C ALA A 45 4.62 -5.10 4.16
N LYS A 46 5.51 -4.13 4.44
CA LYS A 46 5.90 -3.78 5.80
C LYS A 46 4.71 -3.23 6.60
N HIS A 47 3.93 -2.33 6.00
CA HIS A 47 2.72 -1.81 6.64
C HIS A 47 1.74 -2.94 6.94
N GLU A 48 1.47 -3.83 5.99
CA GLU A 48 0.57 -4.96 6.22
C GLU A 48 1.02 -5.86 7.39
N LEU A 49 2.34 -6.06 7.54
CA LEU A 49 2.89 -6.86 8.63
C LEU A 49 2.81 -6.20 10.01
N THR A 50 2.91 -4.87 10.08
CA THR A 50 3.01 -4.14 11.36
C THR A 50 1.73 -3.43 11.77
N GLU A 51 0.90 -3.04 10.82
CA GLU A 51 -0.25 -2.15 11.02
C GLU A 51 -1.51 -2.58 10.25
N GLY A 52 -1.37 -3.34 9.16
CA GLY A 52 -2.48 -3.81 8.32
C GLY A 52 -2.95 -5.23 8.65
N TRP A 53 -3.09 -6.08 7.64
CA TRP A 53 -3.74 -7.39 7.74
C TRP A 53 -3.16 -8.33 8.80
N TYR A 54 -1.87 -8.22 9.11
CA TYR A 54 -1.18 -9.10 10.04
C TYR A 54 -0.90 -8.45 11.40
N ILE A 55 -1.51 -7.30 11.70
CA ILE A 55 -1.29 -6.56 12.96
C ILE A 55 -1.52 -7.43 14.21
N GLU A 56 -2.43 -8.40 14.13
CA GLU A 56 -2.71 -9.37 15.20
C GLU A 56 -1.51 -10.24 15.62
N HIS A 57 -0.50 -10.36 14.76
CA HIS A 57 0.75 -11.03 15.08
C HIS A 57 1.72 -10.15 15.88
N ASN A 58 1.37 -8.89 16.12
CA ASN A 58 2.14 -7.91 16.90
C ASN A 58 3.62 -7.88 16.48
N LEU A 59 3.85 -7.88 15.17
CA LEU A 59 5.18 -7.72 14.60
C LEU A 59 5.52 -6.24 14.55
N SER A 60 6.77 -5.91 14.87
CA SER A 60 7.27 -4.54 14.88
C SER A 60 8.68 -4.55 14.30
N LEU A 61 8.99 -3.58 13.45
CA LEU A 61 10.33 -3.44 12.87
C LEU A 61 11.36 -2.99 13.92
N ASP A 62 10.91 -2.33 14.98
CA ASP A 62 11.77 -1.69 15.98
C ASP A 62 11.84 -2.48 17.30
N ASP A 63 11.10 -3.58 17.43
CA ASP A 63 11.09 -4.41 18.64
C ASP A 63 12.38 -5.22 18.75
N ASP A 64 13.01 -5.18 19.92
CA ASP A 64 14.23 -5.94 20.22
C ASP A 64 13.98 -7.39 20.64
N TYR A 65 12.70 -7.76 20.84
CA TYR A 65 12.23 -9.05 21.34
C TYR A 65 13.07 -9.61 22.51
N ASN A 66 13.50 -8.74 23.43
CA ASN A 66 14.39 -9.08 24.55
C ASN A 66 15.73 -9.73 24.11
N GLY A 67 16.27 -9.30 22.97
CA GLY A 67 17.50 -9.81 22.37
C GLY A 67 17.31 -11.06 21.51
N ALA A 68 16.07 -11.52 21.31
CA ALA A 68 15.77 -12.53 20.29
C ALA A 68 15.79 -11.87 18.89
N PRO A 69 16.10 -12.65 17.82
CA PRO A 69 16.06 -12.11 16.46
C PRO A 69 14.65 -11.64 16.08
N ASN A 70 14.56 -10.52 15.36
CA ASN A 70 13.31 -10.05 14.79
C ASN A 70 12.96 -10.92 13.56
N PRO A 71 11.79 -11.59 13.50
CA PRO A 71 11.41 -12.39 12.34
C PRO A 71 11.39 -11.61 11.03
N LEU A 72 11.11 -10.31 11.08
CA LEU A 72 11.05 -9.42 9.92
C LEU A 72 12.43 -9.26 9.23
N ASP A 73 13.53 -9.46 9.96
CA ASP A 73 14.90 -9.40 9.41
C ASP A 73 15.20 -10.54 8.44
N PHE A 74 14.38 -11.60 8.46
CA PHE A 74 14.59 -12.82 7.66
C PHE A 74 13.59 -12.95 6.51
N ILE A 75 12.74 -11.95 6.29
CA ILE A 75 11.79 -11.94 5.18
C ILE A 75 12.53 -11.58 3.90
N ASP A 76 12.34 -12.41 2.86
CA ASP A 76 12.64 -12.02 1.49
C ASP A 76 11.54 -11.05 1.02
N TRP A 77 11.82 -9.75 1.19
CA TRP A 77 10.87 -8.68 0.91
C TRP A 77 10.43 -8.61 -0.55
N GLU A 78 11.30 -8.98 -1.49
CA GLU A 78 10.97 -8.98 -2.91
C GLU A 78 9.90 -10.04 -3.19
N SER A 79 10.18 -11.30 -2.83
CA SER A 79 9.25 -12.41 -3.04
C SER A 79 7.95 -12.23 -2.26
N PHE A 80 8.02 -11.80 -1.00
CA PHE A 80 6.83 -11.65 -0.15
C PHE A 80 5.92 -10.53 -0.64
N SER A 81 6.48 -9.35 -0.95
CA SER A 81 5.66 -8.21 -1.38
C SER A 81 5.05 -8.41 -2.77
N GLN A 82 5.75 -9.12 -3.67
CA GLN A 82 5.20 -9.53 -4.96
C GLN A 82 4.01 -10.48 -4.77
N ALA A 83 4.16 -11.54 -3.95
CA ALA A 83 3.08 -12.48 -3.68
C ALA A 83 1.85 -11.79 -3.06
N LEU A 84 2.08 -10.88 -2.11
CA LEU A 84 1.02 -10.08 -1.51
C LEU A 84 0.23 -9.27 -2.56
N SER A 85 0.91 -8.70 -3.56
CA SER A 85 0.27 -7.95 -4.64
C SER A 85 -0.49 -8.79 -5.66
N GLU A 86 -0.16 -10.08 -5.78
CA GLU A 86 -0.83 -10.98 -6.71
C GLU A 86 -2.17 -11.49 -6.14
N ASP A 87 -2.33 -11.43 -4.82
CA ASP A 87 -3.49 -11.95 -4.08
C ASP A 87 -4.43 -10.85 -3.54
N TRP A 88 -4.10 -9.56 -3.71
CA TRP A 88 -4.91 -8.47 -3.17
C TRP A 88 -6.23 -8.25 -3.95
N ASP A 89 -7.12 -7.43 -3.39
CA ASP A 89 -8.32 -6.99 -4.11
C ASP A 89 -8.01 -5.80 -5.02
N ASP A 90 -7.97 -6.02 -6.34
CA ASP A 90 -7.72 -5.00 -7.37
C ASP A 90 -8.79 -3.88 -7.41
N ARG A 91 -9.92 -4.06 -6.71
CA ARG A 91 -10.90 -2.98 -6.49
C ARG A 91 -10.41 -1.97 -5.47
N LEU A 92 -9.53 -2.38 -4.56
CA LEU A 92 -9.03 -1.55 -3.48
C LEU A 92 -7.59 -1.12 -3.73
N HIS A 93 -6.83 -1.89 -4.50
CA HIS A 93 -5.40 -1.71 -4.70
C HIS A 93 -5.03 -1.43 -6.15
N PHE A 94 -4.00 -0.61 -6.33
CA PHE A 94 -3.41 -0.32 -7.63
C PHE A 94 -1.88 -0.22 -7.53
N LEU A 95 -1.17 -0.94 -8.40
CA LEU A 95 0.28 -0.82 -8.56
C LEU A 95 0.61 0.03 -9.79
N SER A 96 1.19 1.20 -9.55
CA SER A 96 1.59 2.12 -10.62
C SER A 96 2.81 1.62 -11.38
N LEU A 97 3.03 2.14 -12.59
CA LEU A 97 4.19 1.80 -13.41
C LEU A 97 5.52 2.26 -12.78
N SER A 98 5.44 3.26 -11.89
CA SER A 98 6.59 3.76 -11.13
C SER A 98 6.83 2.99 -9.82
N GLY A 99 6.01 1.98 -9.52
CA GLY A 99 6.15 1.09 -8.37
C GLY A 99 5.36 1.50 -7.12
N TYR A 100 4.71 2.67 -7.10
CA TYR A 100 3.84 3.05 -6.00
C TYR A 100 2.65 2.11 -5.88
N VAL A 101 2.29 1.75 -4.65
CA VAL A 101 1.03 1.08 -4.32
C VAL A 101 0.04 2.12 -3.83
N VAL A 102 -1.17 2.07 -4.34
CA VAL A 102 -2.29 2.90 -3.89
C VAL A 102 -3.38 2.00 -3.32
N GLU A 103 -3.92 2.38 -2.17
CA GLU A 103 -5.05 1.73 -1.50
C GLU A 103 -6.19 2.74 -1.30
N THR A 104 -7.41 2.36 -1.69
CA THR A 104 -8.62 3.18 -1.56
C THR A 104 -9.89 2.30 -1.53
N SER A 105 -11.08 2.90 -1.56
CA SER A 105 -12.36 2.23 -1.26
C SER A 105 -13.02 1.45 -2.40
N ASP A 106 -13.00 1.96 -3.64
CA ASP A 106 -13.51 1.23 -4.83
C ASP A 106 -13.03 1.86 -6.16
N LEU A 107 -12.17 1.15 -6.87
CA LEU A 107 -11.59 1.57 -8.15
C LEU A 107 -12.35 1.02 -9.37
N LEU A 108 -13.06 -0.09 -9.24
CA LEU A 108 -13.49 -0.87 -10.41
C LEU A 108 -15.00 -1.10 -10.52
N TYR A 109 -15.80 -0.93 -9.46
CA TYR A 109 -17.24 -1.23 -9.49
C TYR A 109 -18.13 -0.19 -8.81
#